data_AF-A0A3D2Z1U2-F1
#
_entry.id   AF-A0A3D2Z1U2-F1
#
_cell.length_a   1.000
_cell.length_b   1.000
_cell.length_c   1.000
_cell.angle_alpha   90.00
_cell.angle_beta   90.00
_cell.angle_gamma   90.00
#
_symmetry.space_group_name_H-M   'P 1'
#
loop_
_entity.id
_entity.type
_entity.pdbx_description
1 polymer ?
#
loop_
_entity_poly.entity_id
_entity_poly.type
_entity_poly.pdbx_seq_one_letter_code
_entity_poly.pdbx_strand_id
1 'polypeptide(L)'
;MADEANYDESLVPDYVLPDALIGSDGCAVTTGGVWQAQRRPELLRLFEEHVYGGMPDPLPETHSELFDEDPNALRGQALRRQFSLRFGAGEQVSTMDLLLYLPHAIQQPVPVFLGLNFSDRNLGC
;
A
#
# COMPACT_ATOMS: atom_id res chain seq x y z
N MET A 1 12.73 -28.78 12.72
CA MET A 1 13.66 -27.87 13.42
C MET A 1 13.75 -26.64 12.54
N ALA A 2 13.48 -25.45 13.07
CA ALA A 2 13.62 -24.23 12.27
C ALA A 2 15.12 -23.95 12.12
N ASP A 3 15.57 -23.65 10.89
CA ASP A 3 16.93 -23.17 10.68
C ASP A 3 17.12 -21.84 11.41
N GLU A 4 18.22 -21.72 12.15
CA GLU A 4 18.61 -20.49 12.83
C GLU A 4 19.01 -19.44 11.79
N ALA A 5 18.54 -18.21 11.95
CA ALA A 5 18.84 -17.12 11.02
C ALA A 5 20.33 -16.74 11.10
N ASN A 6 20.95 -16.48 9.94
CA ASN A 6 22.32 -15.96 9.90
C ASN A 6 22.34 -14.47 10.31
N TYR A 7 23.18 -14.14 11.29
CA TYR A 7 23.44 -12.76 11.75
C TYR A 7 24.90 -12.32 11.56
N ASP A 8 25.75 -13.16 10.97
CA ASP A 8 27.16 -12.88 10.69
C ASP A 8 27.34 -12.56 9.20
N GLU A 9 27.78 -11.32 8.92
CA GLU A 9 28.03 -10.83 7.56
C GLU A 9 29.07 -11.69 6.82
N SER A 10 30.04 -12.27 7.53
CA SER A 10 31.08 -13.11 6.92
C SER A 10 30.55 -14.44 6.38
N LEU A 11 29.32 -14.82 6.76
CA LEU A 11 28.64 -16.02 6.29
C LEU A 11 27.64 -15.74 5.16
N VAL A 12 27.49 -14.49 4.73
CA VAL A 12 26.65 -14.14 3.58
C VAL A 12 27.31 -14.70 2.31
N PRO A 13 26.63 -15.56 1.54
CA PRO A 13 27.18 -16.10 0.30
C PRO A 13 27.26 -15.01 -0.77
N ASP A 14 28.19 -15.17 -1.71
CA ASP A 14 28.23 -14.31 -2.89
C ASP A 14 26.97 -14.51 -3.76
N TYR A 15 26.42 -13.41 -4.27
CA TYR A 15 25.29 -13.44 -5.21
C TYR A 15 25.43 -12.33 -6.26
N VAL A 16 24.74 -12.53 -7.39
CA VAL A 16 24.64 -11.55 -8.47
C VAL A 16 23.19 -11.13 -8.61
N LEU A 17 22.93 -9.83 -8.49
CA LEU A 17 21.60 -9.28 -8.69
C LEU A 17 21.29 -9.12 -10.19
N PRO A 18 20.07 -9.46 -10.64
CA PRO A 18 19.62 -9.08 -11.97
C PRO A 18 19.67 -7.56 -12.15
N ASP A 19 20.15 -7.10 -13.30
CA ASP A 19 20.19 -5.66 -13.58
C ASP A 19 18.77 -5.14 -13.86
N ALA A 20 18.34 -4.17 -13.06
CA ALA A 20 17.04 -3.53 -13.22
C ALA A 20 16.92 -2.79 -14.56
N LEU A 21 18.03 -2.32 -15.13
CA LEU A 21 18.10 -1.57 -16.39
C LEU A 21 18.44 -2.43 -17.60
N ILE A 22 18.41 -3.75 -17.49
CA ILE A 22 18.47 -4.66 -18.64
C ILE A 22 17.14 -5.40 -18.74
N GLY A 23 16.47 -5.32 -19.89
CA GLY A 23 15.22 -6.05 -20.16
C GLY A 23 15.44 -7.56 -20.23
N SER A 24 14.38 -8.36 -20.11
CA SER A 24 14.49 -9.83 -20.32
C SER A 24 14.95 -10.20 -21.74
N ASP A 25 14.83 -9.29 -22.70
CA ASP A 25 15.37 -9.43 -24.04
C ASP A 25 16.88 -9.12 -24.14
N GLY A 26 17.52 -8.72 -23.03
CA GLY A 26 18.91 -8.33 -22.95
C GLY A 26 19.21 -6.88 -23.38
N CYS A 27 18.20 -6.10 -23.76
CA CYS A 27 18.39 -4.72 -24.19
C CYS A 27 18.57 -3.78 -23.00
N ALA A 28 19.45 -2.80 -23.14
CA ALA A 28 19.68 -1.78 -22.13
C ALA A 28 18.56 -0.71 -22.11
N VAL A 29 18.07 -0.41 -20.93
CA VAL A 29 17.07 0.64 -20.65
C VAL A 29 17.81 1.95 -20.37
N THR A 30 17.92 2.78 -21.40
CA THR A 30 18.75 4.00 -21.37
C THR A 30 17.97 5.28 -21.10
N THR A 31 16.63 5.23 -21.12
CA THR A 31 15.76 6.40 -20.94
C THR A 31 14.54 6.11 -20.09
N GLY A 32 13.99 7.16 -19.46
CA GLY A 32 12.75 7.05 -18.72
C GLY A 32 11.55 6.62 -19.57
N GLY A 33 11.54 6.95 -20.87
CA GLY A 33 10.50 6.50 -21.80
C GLY A 33 10.50 4.99 -22.00
N VAL A 34 11.68 4.40 -22.24
CA VAL A 34 11.84 2.94 -22.36
C VAL A 34 11.50 2.25 -21.04
N TRP A 35 11.89 2.83 -19.90
CA TRP A 35 11.53 2.30 -18.59
C TRP A 35 10.01 2.21 -18.39
N GLN A 36 9.28 3.31 -18.60
CA GLN A 36 7.83 3.34 -18.36
C GLN A 36 7.05 2.46 -19.35
N ALA A 37 7.46 2.43 -20.61
CA ALA A 37 6.74 1.71 -21.66
C ALA A 37 7.03 0.21 -21.70
N GLN A 38 8.20 -0.24 -21.23
CA GLN A 38 8.66 -1.63 -21.41
C GLN A 38 9.09 -2.27 -20.10
N ARG A 39 10.17 -1.78 -19.47
CA ARG A 39 10.80 -2.47 -18.33
C ARG A 39 9.93 -2.48 -17.07
N ARG A 40 9.21 -1.38 -16.78
CA ARG A 40 8.32 -1.31 -15.61
C ARG A 40 7.16 -2.31 -15.70
N PRO A 41 6.36 -2.36 -16.79
CA PRO A 41 5.32 -3.38 -16.95
C PRO A 41 5.86 -4.80 -16.84
N GLU A 42 7.04 -5.05 -17.41
CA GLU A 42 7.70 -6.35 -17.35
C GLU A 42 8.05 -6.76 -15.90
N LEU A 43 8.68 -5.86 -15.13
CA LEU A 43 8.99 -6.11 -13.72
C LEU A 43 7.72 -6.33 -12.90
N LEU A 44 6.65 -5.55 -13.13
CA LEU A 44 5.38 -5.75 -12.44
C LEU A 44 4.83 -7.16 -12.68
N ARG A 45 4.82 -7.61 -13.94
CA ARG A 45 4.40 -8.97 -14.29
C ARG A 45 5.26 -10.05 -13.61
N LEU A 46 6.58 -9.85 -13.55
CA LEU A 46 7.47 -10.79 -12.86
C LEU A 46 7.15 -10.89 -11.36
N PHE A 47 6.88 -9.75 -10.69
CA PHE A 47 6.47 -9.73 -9.27
C PHE A 47 5.08 -10.34 -9.06
N GLU A 48 4.13 -10.08 -9.96
CA GLU A 48 2.80 -10.69 -9.94
C GLU A 48 2.88 -12.22 -10.09
N GLU A 49 3.66 -12.72 -11.05
CA GLU A 49 3.75 -14.15 -11.35
C GLU A 49 4.53 -14.94 -10.28
N HIS A 50 5.58 -14.34 -9.70
CA HIS A 50 6.56 -15.10 -8.90
C HIS A 50 6.63 -14.72 -7.42
N VAL A 51 6.04 -13.58 -6.99
CA VAL A 51 6.21 -13.07 -5.62
C VAL A 51 4.88 -12.82 -4.91
N TYR A 52 4.04 -11.94 -5.46
CA TYR A 52 2.86 -11.43 -4.74
C TYR A 52 1.52 -12.01 -5.23
N GLY A 53 1.49 -12.59 -6.44
CA GLY A 53 0.24 -12.94 -7.10
C GLY A 53 -0.35 -11.76 -7.88
N GLY A 54 -1.19 -12.08 -8.87
CA GLY A 54 -1.92 -11.09 -9.65
C GLY A 54 -3.15 -10.56 -8.92
N MET A 55 -3.45 -9.26 -9.11
CA MET A 55 -4.69 -8.66 -8.62
C MET A 55 -5.87 -9.20 -9.44
N PRO A 56 -6.94 -9.74 -8.82
CA PRO A 56 -8.07 -10.27 -9.56
C PRO A 56 -8.89 -9.16 -10.20
N ASP A 57 -9.23 -9.33 -11.47
CA ASP A 57 -10.19 -8.49 -12.18
C ASP A 57 -11.57 -9.19 -12.30
N PRO A 58 -12.69 -8.46 -12.19
CA PRO A 58 -12.76 -7.02 -11.93
C PRO A 58 -12.59 -6.69 -10.43
N LEU A 59 -12.09 -5.48 -10.15
CA LEU A 59 -12.09 -4.94 -8.79
C LEU A 59 -13.53 -4.76 -8.29
N PRO A 60 -13.81 -5.09 -7.02
CA PRO A 60 -15.14 -4.88 -6.45
C PRO A 60 -15.45 -3.38 -6.36
N GLU A 61 -16.71 -3.02 -6.61
CA GLU A 61 -17.20 -1.66 -6.38
C GLU A 61 -16.96 -1.26 -4.93
N THR A 62 -16.40 -0.08 -4.69
CA THR A 62 -16.06 0.38 -3.34
C THR A 62 -16.98 1.53 -2.92
N HIS A 63 -17.69 1.34 -1.82
CA HIS A 63 -18.52 2.39 -1.21
C HIS A 63 -17.90 2.87 0.11
N SER A 64 -17.95 4.16 0.37
CA SER A 64 -17.44 4.76 1.61
C SER A 64 -18.56 5.41 2.40
N GLU A 65 -18.63 5.12 3.70
CA GLU A 65 -19.63 5.68 4.62
C GLU A 65 -18.92 6.35 5.81
N LEU A 66 -19.16 7.63 6.05
CA LEU A 66 -18.66 8.32 7.24
C LEU A 66 -19.48 7.87 8.47
N PHE A 67 -18.84 7.31 9.48
CA PHE A 67 -19.54 6.84 10.69
C PHE A 67 -19.10 7.55 11.99
N ASP A 68 -17.97 8.26 11.98
CA ASP A 68 -17.52 9.08 13.12
C ASP A 68 -16.84 10.36 12.61
N GLU A 69 -17.11 11.47 13.29
CA GLU A 69 -16.46 12.75 13.07
C GLU A 69 -16.24 13.48 14.41
N ASP A 70 -15.01 13.93 14.65
CA ASP A 70 -14.67 14.82 15.76
C ASP A 70 -13.96 16.08 15.20
N PRO A 71 -14.66 17.22 15.12
CA PRO A 71 -14.10 18.47 14.61
C PRO A 71 -12.95 19.04 15.43
N ASN A 72 -12.81 18.63 16.70
CA ASN A 72 -11.85 19.20 17.66
C ASN A 72 -10.87 18.15 18.21
N ALA A 73 -10.63 17.09 17.45
CA ALA A 73 -9.68 16.05 17.82
C ALA A 73 -8.27 16.64 18.07
N LEU A 74 -7.47 15.89 18.84
CA LEU A 74 -6.11 16.31 19.23
C LEU A 74 -6.08 17.71 19.88
N ARG A 75 -7.03 17.98 20.79
CA ARG A 75 -7.17 19.28 21.49
C ARG A 75 -7.39 20.46 20.53
N GLY A 76 -8.24 20.26 19.52
CA GLY A 76 -8.59 21.29 18.54
C GLY A 76 -7.57 21.48 17.41
N GLN A 77 -6.55 20.63 17.32
CA GLN A 77 -5.54 20.73 16.26
C GLN A 77 -5.97 20.05 14.97
N ALA A 78 -6.89 19.08 15.05
CA ALA A 78 -7.32 18.30 13.91
C ALA A 78 -8.83 18.03 13.89
N LEU A 79 -9.35 17.91 12.67
CA LEU A 79 -10.60 17.23 12.38
C LEU A 79 -10.30 15.73 12.22
N ARG A 80 -10.95 14.87 13.00
CA ARG A 80 -10.92 13.41 12.81
C ARG A 80 -12.17 12.98 12.05
N ARG A 81 -12.00 12.11 11.06
CA ARG A 81 -13.07 11.39 10.38
C ARG A 81 -12.76 9.91 10.34
N GLN A 82 -13.77 9.07 10.51
CA GLN A 82 -13.66 7.64 10.30
C GLN A 82 -14.70 7.16 9.29
N PHE A 83 -14.23 6.44 8.28
CA PHE A 83 -15.05 5.91 7.21
C PHE A 83 -15.04 4.39 7.23
N SER A 84 -16.18 3.77 6.94
CA SER A 84 -16.26 2.36 6.61
C SER A 84 -16.24 2.21 5.10
N LEU A 85 -15.20 1.56 4.58
CA LEU A 85 -15.06 1.20 3.18
C LEU A 85 -15.64 -0.20 2.98
N ARG A 86 -16.59 -0.34 2.06
CA ARG A 86 -17.26 -1.61 1.73
C ARG A 86 -16.88 -2.03 0.32
N PHE A 87 -16.43 -3.27 0.15
CA PHE A 87 -15.96 -3.82 -1.11
C PHE A 87 -16.99 -4.82 -1.68
N GLY A 88 -17.78 -4.38 -2.65
CA GLY A 88 -18.85 -5.14 -3.31
C GLY A 88 -20.26 -4.68 -2.92
N ALA A 89 -21.28 -5.39 -3.42
CA ALA A 89 -22.69 -5.13 -3.15
C ALA A 89 -23.32 -6.23 -2.27
N GLY A 90 -24.20 -5.85 -1.35
CA GLY A 90 -24.94 -6.76 -0.46
C GLY A 90 -24.62 -6.59 1.03
N GLU A 91 -25.24 -7.42 1.87
CA GLU A 91 -25.12 -7.32 3.33
C GLU A 91 -23.85 -7.98 3.91
N GLN A 92 -23.26 -8.94 3.19
CA GLN A 92 -22.03 -9.64 3.62
C GLN A 92 -20.87 -9.33 2.67
N VAL A 93 -20.42 -8.09 2.71
CA VAL A 93 -19.27 -7.59 1.95
C VAL A 93 -18.06 -7.40 2.86
N SER A 94 -16.86 -7.51 2.31
CA SER A 94 -15.65 -7.19 3.05
C SER A 94 -15.62 -5.70 3.36
N THR A 95 -15.21 -5.35 4.57
CA THR A 95 -15.14 -3.95 5.00
C THR A 95 -13.76 -3.61 5.58
N MET A 96 -13.35 -2.36 5.44
CA MET A 96 -12.16 -1.81 6.05
C MET A 96 -12.46 -0.41 6.57
N ASP A 97 -12.00 -0.11 7.78
CA ASP A 97 -12.21 1.21 8.34
C ASP A 97 -10.99 2.11 8.18
N LEU A 98 -11.23 3.29 7.64
CA LEU A 98 -10.22 4.31 7.38
C LEU A 98 -10.32 5.41 8.43
N LEU A 99 -9.24 5.63 9.17
CA LEU A 99 -9.08 6.74 10.12
C LEU A 99 -8.29 7.88 9.45
N LEU A 100 -8.89 9.06 9.40
CA LEU A 100 -8.31 10.25 8.78
C LEU A 100 -8.24 11.41 9.77
N TYR A 101 -7.07 12.04 9.89
CA TYR A 101 -6.89 13.31 10.58
C TYR A 101 -6.50 14.40 9.58
N LEU A 102 -7.20 15.52 9.64
CA LEU A 102 -6.93 16.71 8.82
C LEU A 102 -6.63 17.91 9.74
N PRO A 103 -5.69 18.79 9.36
CA PRO A 103 -5.39 20.00 10.14
C PRO A 103 -6.60 20.94 10.19
N HIS A 104 -7.02 21.33 11.40
CA HIS A 104 -8.27 22.06 11.62
C HIS A 104 -8.33 23.44 10.93
N ALA A 105 -7.19 24.14 10.85
CA ALA A 105 -7.12 25.51 10.34
C ALA A 105 -7.17 25.64 8.80
N ILE A 106 -7.08 24.53 8.06
CA ILE A 106 -6.94 24.55 6.60
C ILE A 106 -8.19 23.99 5.94
N GLN A 107 -8.87 24.81 5.13
CA GLN A 107 -10.10 24.43 4.42
C GLN A 107 -9.89 24.02 2.95
N GLN A 108 -8.66 24.16 2.45
CA GLN A 108 -8.27 23.68 1.12
C GLN A 108 -7.75 22.23 1.19
N PRO A 109 -7.72 21.49 0.06
CA PRO A 109 -7.10 20.17 0.02
C PRO A 109 -5.67 20.19 0.55
N VAL A 110 -5.34 19.19 1.38
CA VAL A 110 -4.01 19.03 1.98
C VAL A 110 -3.40 17.69 1.57
N PRO A 111 -2.06 17.58 1.47
CA PRO A 111 -1.40 16.29 1.33
C PRO A 111 -1.72 15.37 2.52
N VAL A 112 -1.84 14.08 2.25
CA VAL A 112 -2.17 13.06 3.26
C VAL A 112 -1.13 11.95 3.19
N PHE A 113 -0.69 11.47 4.36
CA PHE A 113 0.07 10.23 4.50
C PHE A 113 -0.89 9.07 4.75
N LEU A 114 -0.75 7.99 3.99
CA LEU A 114 -1.55 6.76 4.14
C LEU A 114 -0.66 5.61 4.57
N GLY A 115 -1.11 4.84 5.57
CA GLY A 115 -0.41 3.66 6.04
C GLY A 115 -1.37 2.65 6.65
N LEU A 116 -1.03 1.36 6.49
CA LEU A 116 -1.70 0.27 7.18
C LEU A 116 -1.17 0.19 8.62
N ASN A 117 -2.02 -0.19 9.57
CA ASN A 117 -1.64 -0.38 10.96
C ASN A 117 -1.93 -1.82 11.41
N PHE A 118 -1.20 -2.27 12.44
CA PHE A 118 -1.35 -3.60 13.06
C PHE A 118 -2.34 -3.59 14.24
N SER A 119 -2.99 -2.47 14.51
CA SER A 119 -3.79 -2.33 15.74
C SER A 119 -5.14 -3.01 15.63
N ASP A 120 -5.39 -3.95 16.55
CA ASP A 120 -6.74 -4.32 16.95
C ASP A 120 -7.41 -3.06 17.52
N ARG A 121 -8.56 -2.67 16.97
CA ARG A 121 -9.31 -1.50 17.43
C ARG A 121 -9.61 -1.56 18.93
N ASN A 122 -8.87 -0.78 19.71
CA ASN A 122 -9.33 -0.28 21.01
C ASN A 122 -9.31 1.25 20.98
N LEU A 123 -10.22 1.82 20.20
CA LEU A 123 -10.65 3.22 20.34
C LEU A 123 -11.87 3.23 21.26
N GLY A 124 -11.64 3.06 22.56
CA GLY A 124 -12.71 3.10 23.55
C GLY A 124 -12.25 2.73 24.96
N CYS A 125 -11.78 3.73 25.70
CA CYS A 125 -12.00 3.91 27.14
C CYS A 125 -12.03 5.42 27.41
#